data_AF-A0A7S0P4N1-F1
#
_entry.id   AF-A0A7S0P4N1-F1
#
_cell.length_a   1.000
_cell.length_b   1.000
_cell.length_c   1.000
_cell.angle_alpha   90.00
_cell.angle_beta   90.00
_cell.angle_gamma   90.00
#
_symmetry.space_group_name_H-M   'P 1'
#
loop_
_entity.id
_entity.type
_entity.pdbx_description
1 polymer ?
#
loop_
_entity_poly.entity_id
_entity_poly.type
_entity_poly.pdbx_seq_one_letter_code
_entity_poly.pdbx_strand_id
1 'polypeptide(L)'
;CASSGTETGASPSETGASPSPPPPSPSPPPSPSPSPPLPSAPSPYTIPEAGVAIMEGNSKTNDVLFCLWPGDENVTSSIGKADWPRPDTNIAAQCCTSSEPGAGRNACRRRAAQGTDTAVSCIAGVRSAGTFTTFTFRETEQLCANLDLELCGQSCYGKGCWYNNNPVYSGLECPFSR
;
A
#
# COMPACT_ATOMS: atom_id res chain seq x y z
N CYS A 1 12.93 -2.63 -77.49
CA CYS A 1 13.91 -2.97 -78.56
C CYS A 1 14.96 -3.85 -77.89
N ALA A 2 14.83 -5.19 -77.92
CA ALA A 2 15.22 -6.07 -79.03
C ALA A 2 16.70 -5.82 -79.40
N SER A 3 17.67 -6.74 -79.32
CA SER A 3 17.67 -8.14 -79.76
C SER A 3 19.02 -8.77 -79.33
N SER A 4 19.04 -10.02 -78.86
CA SER A 4 19.56 -11.22 -79.56
C SER A 4 21.08 -11.46 -79.52
N GLY A 5 21.47 -12.68 -79.17
CA GLY A 5 22.82 -13.21 -79.37
C GLY A 5 22.98 -14.60 -78.75
N THR A 6 22.78 -15.65 -79.55
CA THR A 6 22.98 -17.07 -79.24
C THR A 6 24.37 -17.53 -79.69
N GLU A 7 25.12 -18.28 -78.89
CA GLU A 7 26.13 -19.22 -79.40
C GLU A 7 26.28 -20.48 -78.51
N THR A 8 25.89 -21.60 -79.13
CA THR A 8 26.43 -22.97 -79.18
C THR A 8 27.75 -23.30 -78.46
N GLY A 9 27.84 -24.50 -77.86
CA GLY A 9 29.14 -25.17 -77.69
C GLY A 9 29.25 -26.30 -76.67
N ALA A 10 28.95 -27.53 -77.13
CA ALA A 10 29.57 -28.83 -76.80
C ALA A 10 29.94 -29.26 -75.35
N SER A 11 29.42 -30.44 -74.98
CA SER A 11 29.93 -31.38 -73.94
C SER A 11 31.18 -32.13 -74.45
N PRO A 12 32.06 -32.70 -73.60
CA PRO A 12 31.78 -34.02 -73.00
C PRO A 12 32.36 -34.30 -71.59
N SER A 13 31.76 -35.31 -70.95
CA SER A 13 32.33 -36.37 -70.09
C SER A 13 33.36 -36.05 -68.99
N GLU A 14 33.04 -36.38 -67.73
CA GLU A 14 33.55 -37.60 -67.07
C GLU A 14 33.14 -37.66 -65.57
N THR A 15 32.39 -38.72 -65.26
CA THR A 15 32.64 -39.68 -64.16
C THR A 15 33.20 -39.16 -62.83
N GLY A 16 32.37 -39.08 -61.78
CA GLY A 16 32.86 -38.82 -60.42
C GLY A 16 31.81 -38.96 -59.32
N ALA A 17 31.69 -40.17 -58.78
CA ALA A 17 31.27 -40.56 -57.43
C ALA A 17 30.12 -39.80 -56.72
N SER A 18 29.05 -40.54 -56.45
CA SER A 18 28.00 -40.20 -55.47
C SER A 18 28.55 -40.24 -54.03
N PRO A 19 28.41 -39.16 -53.24
CA PRO A 19 28.53 -39.24 -51.78
C PRO A 19 27.14 -39.41 -51.14
N SER A 20 27.04 -40.38 -50.22
CA SER A 20 25.86 -40.70 -49.43
C SER A 20 25.32 -39.49 -48.63
N PRO A 21 24.01 -39.44 -48.33
CA PRO A 21 23.46 -38.36 -47.51
C PRO A 21 23.95 -38.44 -46.05
N PRO A 22 24.10 -37.30 -45.36
CA PRO A 22 24.45 -37.28 -43.94
C PRO A 22 23.30 -37.84 -43.08
N PRO A 23 23.61 -38.37 -41.88
CA PRO A 23 22.60 -38.87 -40.96
C PRO A 23 21.70 -37.73 -40.43
N PRO A 24 20.45 -38.02 -40.03
CA PRO A 24 19.55 -37.01 -39.47
C PRO A 24 20.05 -36.52 -38.10
N SER A 25 20.01 -35.20 -37.89
CA SER A 25 20.29 -34.57 -36.59
C SER A 25 19.29 -35.04 -35.52
N PRO A 26 19.73 -35.21 -34.26
CA PRO A 26 18.82 -35.50 -33.15
C PRO A 26 17.93 -34.28 -32.85
N SER A 27 16.64 -34.54 -32.62
CA SER A 27 15.65 -33.54 -32.25
C SER A 27 16.00 -32.84 -30.93
N PRO A 28 15.71 -31.53 -30.79
CA PRO A 28 15.90 -30.82 -29.52
C PRO A 28 14.96 -31.36 -28.44
N PRO A 29 15.35 -31.29 -27.14
CA PRO A 29 14.49 -31.69 -26.04
C PRO A 29 13.25 -30.79 -25.94
N PRO A 30 12.12 -31.30 -25.41
CA PRO A 30 10.91 -30.50 -25.22
C PRO A 30 11.17 -29.36 -24.23
N SER A 31 10.68 -28.16 -24.56
CA SER A 31 10.72 -27.00 -23.66
C SER A 31 10.03 -27.31 -22.32
N PRO A 32 10.55 -26.81 -21.19
CA PRO A 32 9.85 -26.92 -19.92
C PRO A 32 8.52 -26.15 -19.98
N SER A 33 7.45 -26.75 -19.45
CA SER A 33 6.15 -26.08 -19.30
C SER A 33 6.30 -24.78 -18.48
N PRO A 34 5.51 -23.74 -18.78
CA PRO A 34 5.48 -22.53 -17.97
C PRO A 34 4.93 -22.86 -16.57
N SER A 35 5.65 -22.44 -15.53
CA SER A 35 5.18 -22.50 -14.15
C SER A 35 3.86 -21.73 -14.00
N PRO A 36 2.94 -22.16 -13.12
CA PRO A 36 1.75 -21.38 -12.80
C PRO A 36 2.13 -19.99 -12.26
N PRO A 37 1.31 -18.95 -12.51
CA PRO A 37 1.56 -17.63 -11.96
C PRO A 37 1.55 -17.71 -10.43
N LEU A 38 2.60 -17.19 -9.79
CA LEU A 38 2.61 -16.99 -8.35
C LEU A 38 1.41 -16.08 -7.97
N PRO A 39 0.72 -16.34 -6.85
CA PRO A 39 -0.24 -15.37 -6.32
C PRO A 39 0.49 -14.04 -6.09
N SER A 40 -0.05 -12.96 -6.66
CA SER A 40 0.48 -11.61 -6.49
C SER A 40 0.58 -11.30 -5.00
N ALA A 41 1.79 -11.04 -4.50
CA ALA A 41 1.96 -10.53 -3.15
C ALA A 41 1.09 -9.26 -2.98
N PRO A 42 0.38 -9.09 -1.85
CA PRO A 42 -0.36 -7.87 -1.61
C PRO A 42 0.63 -6.70 -1.70
N SER A 43 0.28 -5.70 -2.49
CA SER A 43 1.14 -4.54 -2.67
C SER A 43 1.33 -3.87 -1.29
N PRO A 44 2.55 -3.41 -0.92
CA PRO A 44 2.79 -2.74 0.37
C PRO A 44 2.11 -1.35 0.46
N TYR A 45 1.21 -1.06 -0.47
CA TYR A 45 0.44 0.16 -0.61
C TYR A 45 -1.02 -0.02 -0.17
N THR A 46 -1.44 -1.27 0.07
CA THR A 46 -2.82 -1.64 0.38
C THR A 46 -2.98 -1.81 1.87
N ILE A 47 -4.16 -1.44 2.38
CA ILE A 47 -4.54 -1.76 3.75
C ILE A 47 -4.47 -3.28 3.95
N PRO A 48 -3.95 -3.79 5.10
CA PRO A 48 -3.88 -5.22 5.37
C PRO A 48 -5.20 -5.94 5.16
N GLU A 49 -5.16 -7.20 4.73
CA GLU A 49 -6.38 -8.01 4.52
C GLU A 49 -7.15 -8.25 5.82
N ALA A 50 -6.43 -8.29 6.95
CA ALA A 50 -7.00 -8.30 8.30
C ALA A 50 -7.80 -7.03 8.65
N GLY A 51 -7.67 -5.97 7.83
CA GLY A 51 -8.27 -4.66 8.08
C GLY A 51 -7.60 -3.92 9.23
N VAL A 52 -7.88 -2.62 9.30
CA VAL A 52 -7.35 -1.75 10.35
C VAL A 52 -8.48 -1.04 11.06
N ALA A 53 -8.39 -0.97 12.39
CA ALA A 53 -9.41 -0.38 13.22
C ALA A 53 -9.32 1.15 13.21
N ILE A 54 -10.44 1.82 12.94
CA ILE A 54 -10.62 3.24 13.20
C ILE A 54 -11.33 3.38 14.53
N MET A 55 -10.70 4.08 15.47
CA MET A 55 -11.18 4.18 16.84
C MET A 55 -11.83 5.54 17.11
N GLU A 56 -12.60 5.59 18.19
CA GLU A 56 -13.01 6.85 18.78
C GLU A 56 -11.80 7.56 19.42
N GLY A 57 -11.51 8.78 18.95
CA GLY A 57 -10.39 9.58 19.43
C GLY A 57 -10.50 10.00 20.90
N ASN A 58 -11.67 9.82 21.53
CA ASN A 58 -11.87 9.99 22.96
C ASN A 58 -12.03 8.71 23.79
N SER A 59 -11.91 7.55 23.16
CA SER A 59 -12.10 6.29 23.88
C SER A 59 -11.01 6.08 24.92
N LYS A 60 -11.41 5.60 26.10
CA LYS A 60 -10.50 5.12 27.16
C LYS A 60 -10.23 3.62 27.05
N THR A 61 -11.05 2.92 26.27
CA THR A 61 -11.11 1.46 26.13
C THR A 61 -10.78 0.98 24.72
N ASN A 62 -10.33 1.89 23.84
CA ASN A 62 -10.01 1.63 22.44
C ASN A 62 -11.22 1.15 21.62
N ASP A 63 -12.37 1.79 21.83
CA ASP A 63 -13.60 1.47 21.12
C ASP A 63 -13.44 1.72 19.62
N VAL A 64 -13.66 0.66 18.84
CA VAL A 64 -13.56 0.66 17.38
C VAL A 64 -14.89 1.12 16.79
N LEU A 65 -14.85 2.12 15.92
CA LEU A 65 -16.01 2.68 15.23
C LEU A 65 -16.33 1.90 13.95
N PHE A 66 -15.31 1.68 13.13
CA PHE A 66 -15.39 0.94 11.88
C PHE A 66 -13.98 0.47 11.48
N CYS A 67 -13.91 -0.33 10.42
CA CYS A 67 -12.64 -0.79 9.88
C CYS A 67 -12.43 -0.28 8.46
N LEU A 68 -11.17 -0.08 8.12
CA LEU A 68 -10.75 0.08 6.74
C LEU A 68 -10.25 -1.27 6.23
N TRP A 69 -10.59 -1.57 4.99
CA TRP A 69 -10.24 -2.81 4.30
C TRP A 69 -9.42 -2.52 3.03
N PRO A 70 -8.84 -3.55 2.38
CA PRO A 70 -8.32 -3.38 1.03
C PRO A 70 -9.37 -2.76 0.11
N GLY A 71 -9.06 -1.59 -0.48
CA GLY A 71 -9.98 -0.75 -1.26
C GLY A 71 -10.41 0.57 -0.57
N ASP A 72 -10.14 0.72 0.74
CA ASP A 72 -10.48 1.91 1.53
C ASP A 72 -9.30 2.89 1.70
N GLU A 73 -8.28 2.81 0.84
CA GLU A 73 -7.03 3.57 0.97
C GLU A 73 -7.23 5.09 0.96
N ASN A 74 -8.30 5.57 0.30
CA ASN A 74 -8.61 6.99 0.18
C ASN A 74 -9.60 7.51 1.23
N VAL A 75 -9.98 6.67 2.21
CA VAL A 75 -10.91 7.07 3.26
C VAL A 75 -10.20 8.01 4.24
N THR A 76 -10.75 9.21 4.39
CA THR A 76 -10.23 10.26 5.29
C THR A 76 -11.27 10.80 6.27
N SER A 77 -12.51 10.29 6.20
CA SER A 77 -13.61 10.66 7.09
C SER A 77 -14.49 9.45 7.43
N SER A 78 -15.23 9.54 8.54
CA SER A 78 -16.22 8.54 8.96
C SER A 78 -17.56 8.63 8.22
N ILE A 79 -17.73 9.59 7.30
CA ILE A 79 -18.99 9.78 6.57
C ILE A 79 -19.34 8.52 5.78
N GLY A 80 -20.52 7.95 6.04
CA GLY A 80 -20.99 6.74 5.39
C GLY A 80 -20.30 5.45 5.84
N LYS A 81 -19.40 5.52 6.84
CA LYS A 81 -18.70 4.37 7.42
C LYS A 81 -19.17 4.04 8.83
N ALA A 82 -19.44 5.06 9.65
CA ALA A 82 -19.97 4.91 11.00
C ALA A 82 -20.87 6.09 11.37
N ASP A 83 -21.82 5.86 12.27
CA ASP A 83 -22.57 6.94 12.91
C ASP A 83 -21.66 7.63 13.94
N TRP A 84 -21.27 8.86 13.65
CA TRP A 84 -20.36 9.63 14.48
C TRP A 84 -21.09 10.79 15.14
N PRO A 85 -21.24 10.81 16.47
CA PRO A 85 -22.12 11.75 17.17
C PRO A 85 -21.58 13.19 17.23
N ARG A 86 -20.42 13.46 16.62
CA ARG A 86 -19.77 14.77 16.64
C ARG A 86 -19.70 15.34 15.22
N PRO A 87 -19.68 16.68 15.06
CA PRO A 87 -19.61 17.33 13.74
C PRO A 87 -18.29 17.08 12.99
N ASP A 88 -17.35 16.39 13.64
CA ASP A 88 -15.97 16.20 13.26
C ASP A 88 -15.76 14.81 12.66
N THR A 89 -16.16 14.63 11.41
CA THR A 89 -16.11 13.32 10.76
C THR A 89 -14.72 12.98 10.19
N ASN A 90 -13.84 13.97 10.03
CA ASN A 90 -12.48 13.73 9.54
C ASN A 90 -11.68 12.85 10.50
N ILE A 91 -10.96 11.88 9.96
CA ILE A 91 -10.09 10.99 10.73
C ILE A 91 -8.78 11.71 11.04
N ALA A 92 -8.45 11.79 12.32
CA ALA A 92 -7.23 12.43 12.79
C ALA A 92 -6.06 11.43 12.85
N ALA A 93 -4.89 11.88 12.41
CA ALA A 93 -3.64 11.18 12.61
C ALA A 93 -3.26 11.17 14.10
N GLN A 94 -2.77 10.04 14.59
CA GLN A 94 -2.13 9.96 15.89
C GLN A 94 -0.97 8.96 15.84
N CYS A 95 0.14 9.35 16.45
CA CYS A 95 1.34 8.54 16.49
C CYS A 95 1.71 8.22 17.93
N CYS A 96 2.45 7.13 18.12
CA CYS A 96 2.90 6.65 19.41
C CYS A 96 4.37 6.22 19.31
N THR A 97 5.08 6.27 20.43
CA THR A 97 6.46 5.73 20.51
C THR A 97 6.50 4.20 20.44
N SER A 98 5.34 3.56 20.48
CA SER A 98 5.17 2.12 20.31
C SER A 98 3.76 1.86 19.80
N SER A 99 3.65 0.92 18.87
CA SER A 99 2.39 0.36 18.36
C SER A 99 1.72 -0.61 19.34
N GLU A 100 2.41 -1.04 20.40
CA GLU A 100 1.89 -2.00 21.37
C GLU A 100 0.63 -1.49 22.08
N PRO A 101 -0.45 -2.31 22.14
CA PRO A 101 -1.64 -1.95 22.88
C PRO A 101 -1.32 -1.72 24.36
N GLY A 102 -1.73 -0.58 24.90
CA GLY A 102 -1.50 -0.30 26.31
C GLY A 102 -0.05 0.09 26.63
N ALA A 103 0.74 0.53 25.65
CA ALA A 103 2.03 1.22 25.84
C ALA A 103 1.93 2.46 26.77
N GLY A 104 0.71 2.81 27.16
CA GLY A 104 0.42 3.78 28.18
C GLY A 104 0.33 5.18 27.60
N ARG A 105 -0.23 6.06 28.40
CA ARG A 105 -0.51 7.45 27.99
C ARG A 105 0.78 8.19 27.59
N ASN A 106 1.93 7.81 28.11
CA ASN A 106 3.18 8.50 27.83
C ASN A 106 3.78 8.14 26.47
N ALA A 107 3.30 7.08 25.82
CA ALA A 107 3.69 6.73 24.45
C ALA A 107 3.02 7.63 23.40
N CYS A 108 1.85 8.19 23.70
CA CYS A 108 1.09 9.01 22.77
C CYS A 108 1.80 10.31 22.35
N ARG A 109 1.78 10.57 21.05
CA ARG A 109 2.28 11.79 20.39
C ARG A 109 1.20 12.26 19.41
N ARG A 110 0.36 13.19 19.86
CA ARG A 110 -0.48 14.01 18.95
C ARG A 110 0.23 15.27 18.49
N ARG A 111 1.36 15.58 19.14
CA ARG A 111 2.25 16.68 18.78
C ARG A 111 3.57 16.12 18.26
N ALA A 112 4.10 16.72 17.21
CA ALA A 112 5.42 16.43 16.68
C ALA A 112 6.54 16.85 17.67
N ALA A 113 6.28 17.87 18.51
CA ALA A 113 7.17 18.31 19.56
C ALA A 113 6.41 18.60 20.87
N GLN A 114 7.10 18.58 22.01
CA GLN A 114 6.52 18.99 23.31
C GLN A 114 6.15 20.49 23.27
N GLY A 115 4.99 20.84 23.84
CA GLY A 115 4.53 22.24 23.89
C GLY A 115 3.02 22.41 23.90
N THR A 116 2.57 23.64 23.66
CA THR A 116 1.16 24.04 23.53
C THR A 116 0.55 23.57 22.21
N ASP A 117 -0.76 23.33 22.20
CA ASP A 117 -1.52 23.00 20.99
C ASP A 117 -1.57 24.21 20.06
N THR A 118 -0.69 24.20 19.06
CA THR A 118 -0.63 25.14 17.96
C THR A 118 -0.80 24.40 16.64
N ALA A 119 -1.13 25.14 15.58
CA ALA A 119 -1.22 24.61 14.22
C ALA A 119 0.01 23.79 13.80
N VAL A 120 1.21 24.22 14.23
CA VAL A 120 2.48 23.58 13.88
C VAL A 120 2.89 22.45 14.82
N SER A 121 2.41 22.47 16.07
CA SER A 121 2.79 21.42 17.02
C SER A 121 2.03 20.12 16.77
N CYS A 122 0.78 20.20 16.29
CA CYS A 122 -0.09 19.04 16.13
C CYS A 122 0.18 18.31 14.80
N ILE A 123 0.26 16.99 14.85
CA ILE A 123 0.72 16.16 13.71
C ILE A 123 -0.20 16.30 12.48
N ALA A 124 -1.51 16.42 12.71
CA ALA A 124 -2.50 16.76 11.68
C ALA A 124 -3.08 18.17 11.83
N GLY A 125 -2.35 19.08 12.48
CA GLY A 125 -2.79 20.44 12.75
C GLY A 125 -3.95 20.53 13.76
N VAL A 126 -4.50 21.74 13.92
CA VAL A 126 -5.58 22.02 14.87
C VAL A 126 -6.82 22.53 14.13
N ARG A 127 -7.94 21.82 14.26
CA ARG A 127 -9.18 22.19 13.57
C ARG A 127 -9.74 23.54 14.00
N SER A 128 -9.76 23.83 15.31
CA SER A 128 -10.25 25.12 15.80
C SER A 128 -9.43 26.31 15.28
N ALA A 129 -8.22 26.06 14.76
CA ALA A 129 -7.34 27.04 14.14
C ALA A 129 -7.37 26.99 12.60
N GLY A 130 -8.25 26.18 11.98
CA GLY A 130 -8.37 26.06 10.52
C GLY A 130 -7.19 25.37 9.81
N THR A 131 -6.36 24.64 10.56
CA THR A 131 -5.09 24.06 10.07
C THR A 131 -5.12 22.53 10.01
N PHE A 132 -6.31 21.95 10.17
CA PHE A 132 -6.46 20.50 10.19
C PHE A 132 -6.22 19.90 8.81
N THR A 133 -5.26 18.99 8.71
CA THR A 133 -4.95 18.25 7.48
C THR A 133 -5.51 16.85 7.60
N THR A 134 -6.31 16.44 6.62
CA THR A 134 -6.76 15.06 6.48
C THR A 134 -5.68 14.24 5.81
N PHE A 135 -5.36 13.10 6.41
CA PHE A 135 -4.48 12.09 5.85
C PHE A 135 -5.28 10.83 5.58
N THR A 136 -4.87 10.07 4.59
CA THR A 136 -5.23 8.66 4.43
C THR A 136 -4.54 7.80 5.49
N PHE A 137 -4.93 6.53 5.61
CA PHE A 137 -4.26 5.58 6.50
C PHE A 137 -2.75 5.52 6.21
N ARG A 138 -2.39 5.38 4.94
CA ARG A 138 -0.99 5.25 4.51
C ARG A 138 -0.18 6.52 4.72
N GLU A 139 -0.75 7.68 4.43
CA GLU A 139 -0.07 8.95 4.71
C GLU A 139 0.13 9.13 6.22
N THR A 140 -0.79 8.64 7.05
CA THR A 140 -0.64 8.66 8.50
C THR A 140 0.49 7.74 8.96
N GLU A 141 0.61 6.53 8.40
CA GLU A 141 1.75 5.64 8.68
C GLU A 141 3.08 6.30 8.33
N GLN A 142 3.18 6.90 7.14
CA GLN A 142 4.38 7.60 6.69
C GLN A 142 4.68 8.82 7.54
N LEU A 143 3.65 9.56 7.94
CA LEU A 143 3.78 10.70 8.83
C LEU A 143 4.34 10.30 10.20
N CYS A 144 3.85 9.19 10.79
CA CYS A 144 4.41 8.67 12.02
C CYS A 144 5.86 8.19 11.83
N ALA A 145 6.14 7.44 10.77
CA ALA A 145 7.50 6.94 10.48
C ALA A 145 8.51 8.08 10.29
N ASN A 146 8.14 9.16 9.61
CA ASN A 146 8.99 10.34 9.41
C ASN A 146 9.29 11.10 10.71
N LEU A 147 8.53 10.83 11.78
CA LEU A 147 8.73 11.39 13.11
C LEU A 147 9.44 10.40 14.05
N ASP A 148 9.94 9.27 13.53
CA ASP A 148 10.47 8.14 14.31
C ASP A 148 9.43 7.59 15.32
N LEU A 149 8.17 7.54 14.88
CA LEU A 149 7.02 7.03 15.64
C LEU A 149 6.27 5.98 14.83
N GLU A 150 5.35 5.30 15.50
CA GLU A 150 4.47 4.30 14.92
C GLU A 150 3.00 4.71 15.05
N LEU A 151 2.11 4.04 14.32
CA LEU A 151 0.68 4.13 14.58
C LEU A 151 0.36 3.62 15.99
N CYS A 152 -0.57 4.29 16.67
CA CYS A 152 -0.93 3.91 18.03
C CYS A 152 -1.80 2.64 18.09
N GLY A 153 -1.41 1.69 18.95
CA GLY A 153 -2.28 0.59 19.41
C GLY A 153 -3.36 1.00 20.44
N GLN A 154 -3.65 2.29 20.56
CA GLN A 154 -4.66 2.81 21.49
C GLN A 154 -5.17 4.19 21.08
N SER A 155 -6.31 4.62 21.63
CA SER A 155 -6.74 6.00 21.54
C SER A 155 -5.90 6.91 22.43
N CYS A 156 -5.39 8.00 21.85
CA CYS A 156 -4.66 9.02 22.61
C CYS A 156 -5.57 10.04 23.31
N TYR A 157 -6.78 9.63 23.71
CA TYR A 157 -7.82 10.45 24.35
C TYR A 157 -7.29 11.46 25.36
N GLY A 158 -7.38 12.77 25.14
CA GLY A 158 -6.97 13.78 26.13
C GLY A 158 -5.48 14.11 26.10
N LYS A 159 -4.79 13.79 24.98
CA LYS A 159 -3.42 14.28 24.71
C LYS A 159 -3.36 15.62 24.00
N GLY A 160 -4.51 16.24 23.72
CA GLY A 160 -4.60 17.55 23.07
C GLY A 160 -4.92 17.46 21.59
N CYS A 161 -4.66 18.56 20.89
CA CYS A 161 -4.92 18.80 19.46
C CYS A 161 -6.40 18.68 19.04
N TRP A 162 -7.32 18.65 20.00
CA TRP A 162 -8.76 18.47 19.79
C TRP A 162 -9.18 17.13 19.14
N TYR A 163 -8.27 16.19 18.90
CA TYR A 163 -8.57 14.90 18.24
C TYR A 163 -9.50 13.98 19.04
N ASN A 164 -9.85 14.35 20.28
CA ASN A 164 -10.93 13.68 21.02
C ASN A 164 -12.29 13.80 20.32
N ASN A 165 -12.45 14.81 19.48
CA ASN A 165 -13.68 15.04 18.74
C ASN A 165 -13.69 14.34 17.39
N ASN A 166 -12.63 13.62 17.04
CA ASN A 166 -12.47 12.96 15.75
C ASN A 166 -12.38 11.44 15.91
N PRO A 167 -12.78 10.66 14.89
CA PRO A 167 -12.22 9.33 14.71
C PRO A 167 -10.70 9.42 14.55
N VAL A 168 -9.97 8.37 14.92
CA VAL A 168 -8.51 8.33 14.84
C VAL A 168 -8.02 7.07 14.16
N TYR A 169 -6.95 7.20 13.37
CA TYR A 169 -6.22 6.04 12.86
C TYR A 169 -5.55 5.28 14.00
N SER A 170 -5.42 3.96 13.83
CA SER A 170 -4.78 3.08 14.79
C SER A 170 -3.91 2.05 14.08
N GLY A 171 -2.94 1.51 14.83
CA GLY A 171 -2.15 0.37 14.40
C GLY A 171 -2.78 -0.97 14.80
N LEU A 172 -4.03 -0.98 15.25
CA LEU A 172 -4.74 -2.20 15.64
C LEU A 172 -5.38 -2.85 14.42
N GLU A 173 -5.28 -4.17 14.36
CA GLU A 173 -6.06 -4.99 13.44
C GLU A 173 -7.57 -4.81 13.69
N CYS A 174 -8.37 -4.97 12.64
CA CYS A 174 -9.82 -4.89 12.77
C CYS A 174 -10.37 -6.05 13.63
N PRO A 175 -11.19 -5.79 14.65
CA PRO A 175 -11.82 -6.85 15.45
C PRO A 175 -13.07 -7.46 14.80
N PHE A 176 -13.52 -6.93 13.66
CA PHE A 176 -14.71 -7.39 12.94
C PHE A 176 -14.31 -8.25 11.75
N SER A 177 -15.11 -9.25 11.42
CA SER A 177 -14.97 -9.97 10.15
C SER A 177 -15.47 -9.10 9.00
N ARG A 178 -14.80 -9.17 7.86
CA ARG A 178 -15.19 -8.50 6.61
C ARG A 178 -16.49 -9.05 6.03
#